data_AF-A0A951INC8-F1
#
_entry.id   AF-A0A951INC8-F1
#
_cell.length_a   1.000
_cell.length_b   1.000
_cell.length_c   1.000
_cell.angle_alpha   90.00
_cell.angle_beta   90.00
_cell.angle_gamma   90.00
#
_symmetry.space_group_name_H-M   'P 1'
#
loop_
_entity.id
_entity.type
_entity.pdbx_description
1 polymer ?
#
loop_
_entity_poly.entity_id
_entity_poly.type
_entity_poly.pdbx_seq_one_letter_code
_entity_poly.pdbx_strand_id
1 'polypeptide(L)'
;MQIHHLLFDPSDDGEGTGSWEAMASVRGAQLPEVMQEVRAVLAWAETHSPGPRGPLDEGGVWDADEQVHADGEWTTVTLTLTGPWAWGEALVAHFAPAD
;
A
#
# COMPACT_ATOMS: atom_id res chain seq x y z
N MET A 1 6.28 -12.29 1.17
CA MET A 1 6.12 -12.22 2.64
C MET A 1 4.67 -11.93 2.91
N GLN A 2 4.11 -12.39 4.02
CA GLN A 2 2.74 -12.04 4.41
C GLN A 2 2.76 -10.83 5.33
N ILE A 3 1.74 -9.98 5.22
CA ILE A 3 1.52 -8.86 6.15
C ILE A 3 0.50 -9.27 7.20
N HIS A 4 0.65 -8.75 8.40
CA HIS A 4 -0.16 -9.07 9.56
C HIS A 4 -0.82 -7.84 10.18
N HIS A 5 -0.31 -6.64 9.93
CA HIS A 5 -0.82 -5.41 10.53
C HIS A 5 -1.54 -4.52 9.51
N LEU A 6 -0.97 -4.36 8.33
CA LEU A 6 -1.60 -3.59 7.25
C LEU A 6 -2.86 -4.30 6.75
N LEU A 7 -3.97 -3.56 6.73
CA LEU A 7 -5.25 -3.99 6.16
C LEU A 7 -5.47 -3.27 4.84
N PHE A 8 -5.52 -4.02 3.74
CA PHE A 8 -5.81 -3.47 2.42
C PHE A 8 -7.32 -3.30 2.20
N ASP A 9 -7.71 -2.11 1.76
CA ASP A 9 -9.03 -1.76 1.25
C ASP A 9 -8.89 -1.34 -0.23
N PRO A 10 -9.11 -2.26 -1.19
CA PRO A 10 -9.08 -1.95 -2.61
C PRO A 10 -10.36 -1.25 -3.07
N SER A 11 -10.22 -0.16 -3.82
CA SER A 11 -11.32 0.59 -4.44
C SER A 11 -11.08 0.69 -5.95
N ASP A 12 -12.05 0.21 -6.75
CA ASP A 12 -12.03 0.29 -8.21
C ASP A 12 -12.72 1.58 -8.67
N ASP A 13 -12.04 2.39 -9.49
CA ASP A 13 -12.62 3.59 -10.10
C ASP A 13 -13.49 3.24 -11.33
N GLY A 14 -13.45 2.00 -11.82
CA GLY A 14 -14.26 1.52 -12.95
C GLY A 14 -13.70 1.89 -14.33
N GLU A 15 -12.58 2.61 -14.38
CA GLU A 15 -11.88 3.03 -15.60
C GLU A 15 -10.59 2.21 -15.87
N GLY A 16 -10.41 1.09 -15.15
CA GLY A 16 -9.24 0.22 -15.26
C GLY A 16 -8.07 0.61 -14.35
N THR A 17 -8.24 1.66 -13.55
CA THR A 17 -7.39 2.03 -12.43
C THR A 17 -8.14 1.86 -11.11
N GLY A 18 -7.41 1.76 -10.01
CA GLY A 18 -7.98 1.82 -8.68
C GLY A 18 -6.98 2.35 -7.66
N SER A 19 -7.44 2.40 -6.43
CA SER A 19 -6.66 2.72 -5.26
C SER A 19 -6.65 1.55 -4.27
N TRP A 20 -5.53 1.39 -3.56
CA TRP A 20 -5.37 0.41 -2.50
C TRP A 20 -4.89 1.14 -1.26
N GLU A 21 -5.78 1.28 -0.28
CA GLU A 21 -5.46 1.89 1.00
C GLU A 21 -5.08 0.79 1.98
N ALA A 22 -3.84 0.80 2.46
CA ALA A 22 -3.35 -0.12 3.47
C ALA A 22 -3.18 0.63 4.80
N MET A 23 -3.99 0.30 5.81
CA MET A 23 -3.97 0.99 7.10
C MET A 23 -3.61 0.05 8.24
N ALA A 24 -2.78 0.53 9.17
CA ALA A 24 -2.51 -0.12 10.44
C ALA A 24 -2.47 0.92 11.56
N SER A 25 -3.09 0.63 12.70
CA SER A 25 -2.97 1.44 13.91
C SER A 25 -2.37 0.60 15.03
N VAL A 26 -1.16 0.95 15.45
CA VAL A 26 -0.37 0.17 16.41
C VAL A 26 0.16 1.04 17.53
N ARG A 27 0.61 0.41 18.62
CA ARG A 27 1.40 1.09 19.65
C ARG A 27 2.80 1.39 19.12
N GLY A 28 3.45 2.44 19.62
CA GLY A 28 4.79 2.84 19.17
C GLY A 28 5.85 1.72 19.20
N ALA A 29 5.72 0.72 20.08
CA ALA A 29 6.60 -0.45 20.13
C ALA A 29 6.50 -1.38 18.90
N GLN A 30 5.34 -1.43 18.25
CA GLN A 30 5.04 -2.26 17.06
C GLN A 30 5.23 -1.49 15.75
N LEU A 31 5.49 -0.16 15.81
CA LEU A 31 5.73 0.65 14.62
C LEU A 31 6.86 0.09 13.71
N PRO A 32 8.00 -0.40 14.24
CA PRO A 32 9.03 -0.98 13.39
C PRO A 32 8.56 -2.20 12.57
N GLU A 33 7.61 -2.98 13.10
CA GLU A 33 7.03 -4.13 12.40
C GLU A 33 6.14 -3.67 11.24
N VAL A 34 5.24 -2.71 11.50
CA VAL A 34 4.39 -2.10 10.46
C VAL A 34 5.24 -1.45 9.35
N MET A 35 6.29 -0.72 9.71
CA MET A 35 7.16 -0.07 8.72
C MET A 35 7.93 -1.09 7.87
N GLN A 36 8.22 -2.29 8.38
CA GLN A 36 8.79 -3.35 7.54
C GLN A 36 7.77 -3.87 6.53
N GLU A 37 6.50 -4.02 6.93
CA GLU A 37 5.42 -4.40 6.01
C GLU A 37 5.25 -3.34 4.91
N VAL A 38 5.18 -2.06 5.27
CA VAL A 38 5.07 -0.95 4.29
C VAL A 38 6.24 -0.98 3.29
N ARG A 39 7.47 -1.13 3.78
CA ARG A 39 8.65 -1.24 2.91
C ARG A 39 8.60 -2.46 1.99
N ALA A 40 8.09 -3.60 2.47
CA ALA A 40 7.93 -4.78 1.64
C ALA A 40 6.91 -4.55 0.53
N VAL A 41 5.79 -3.88 0.84
CA VAL A 41 4.77 -3.49 -0.15
C VAL A 41 5.35 -2.53 -1.18
N LEU A 42 6.02 -1.46 -0.75
CA LEU A 42 6.66 -0.50 -1.64
C LEU A 42 7.72 -1.15 -2.52
N ALA A 43 8.59 -2.01 -1.97
CA ALA A 43 9.60 -2.70 -2.74
C ALA A 43 8.99 -3.64 -3.80
N TRP A 44 7.89 -4.32 -3.47
CA TRP A 44 7.16 -5.14 -4.44
C TRP A 44 6.56 -4.27 -5.54
N ALA A 45 5.93 -3.15 -5.17
CA ALA A 45 5.31 -2.19 -6.08
C ALA A 45 6.32 -1.62 -7.07
N GLU A 46 7.51 -1.21 -6.58
CA GLU A 46 8.61 -0.73 -7.43
C GLU A 46 9.16 -1.83 -8.35
N THR A 47 9.27 -3.06 -7.85
CA THR A 47 9.80 -4.19 -8.65
C THR A 47 8.86 -4.60 -9.77
N HIS A 48 7.55 -4.61 -9.51
CA HIS A 48 6.50 -4.97 -10.49
C HIS A 48 5.82 -3.74 -11.08
N SER A 49 6.53 -2.63 -11.08
CA SER A 49 6.00 -1.35 -11.48
C SER A 49 5.43 -1.40 -12.91
N PRO A 50 4.17 -0.98 -13.12
CA PRO A 50 3.53 -1.00 -14.43
C PRO A 50 4.02 0.12 -15.36
N GLY A 51 4.83 1.05 -14.86
CA GLY A 51 5.30 2.22 -15.60
C GLY A 51 5.97 3.27 -14.70
N PRO A 52 6.24 4.49 -15.20
CA PRO A 52 6.81 5.54 -14.38
C PRO A 52 5.93 5.84 -13.16
N ARG A 53 6.55 6.02 -11.99
CA ARG A 53 5.88 6.48 -10.78
C ARG A 53 5.62 7.98 -10.87
N GLY A 54 4.41 8.40 -10.52
CA GLY A 54 4.04 9.81 -10.39
C GLY A 54 2.53 10.03 -10.49
N PRO A 55 2.08 11.28 -10.39
CA PRO A 55 0.67 11.62 -10.55
C PRO A 55 0.15 11.19 -11.91
N LEU A 56 -1.05 10.60 -11.95
CA LEU A 56 -1.65 10.11 -13.19
C LEU A 56 -1.80 11.25 -14.23
N ASP A 57 -2.17 12.45 -13.79
CA ASP A 57 -2.29 13.65 -14.65
C ASP A 57 -0.95 14.13 -15.24
N GLU A 58 0.19 13.76 -14.64
CA GLU A 58 1.53 14.12 -15.11
C GLU A 58 2.20 13.00 -15.94
N GLY A 59 1.44 11.95 -16.28
CA GLY A 59 1.92 10.80 -17.05
C GLY A 59 2.54 9.70 -16.20
N GLY A 60 2.35 9.74 -14.88
CA GLY A 60 2.58 8.59 -14.01
C GLY A 60 1.57 7.49 -14.29
N VAL A 61 2.00 6.23 -14.15
CA VAL A 61 1.11 5.06 -14.32
C VAL A 61 0.65 4.52 -12.97
N TRP A 62 1.44 4.78 -11.93
CA TRP A 62 1.13 4.41 -10.56
C TRP A 62 1.76 5.42 -9.60
N ASP A 63 1.21 5.51 -8.40
CA ASP A 63 1.82 6.28 -7.32
C ASP A 63 1.68 5.56 -5.98
N ALA A 64 2.48 6.01 -5.01
CA ALA A 64 2.43 5.55 -3.64
C ALA A 64 2.61 6.74 -2.69
N ASP A 65 1.72 6.87 -1.71
CA ASP A 65 1.84 7.85 -0.62
C ASP A 65 1.89 7.10 0.71
N GLU A 66 2.94 7.38 1.51
CA GLU A 66 3.09 6.84 2.86
C GLU A 66 2.83 7.97 3.87
N GLN A 67 1.86 7.76 4.75
CA GLN A 67 1.51 8.69 5.81
C GLN A 67 1.63 8.01 7.16
N VAL A 68 2.37 8.65 8.07
CA VAL A 68 2.51 8.18 9.45
C VAL A 68 1.98 9.27 10.38
N HIS A 69 0.95 8.94 11.15
CA HIS A 69 0.32 9.84 12.10
C HIS A 69 0.42 9.28 13.52
N ALA A 70 1.10 9.99 14.41
CA ALA A 70 1.17 9.63 15.83
C ALA A 70 0.11 10.41 16.63
N ASP A 71 -0.76 9.68 17.32
CA ASP A 71 -1.78 10.21 18.23
C ASP A 71 -1.61 9.60 19.63
N GLY A 72 -0.96 10.35 20.52
CA GLY A 72 -0.65 9.90 21.88
C GLY A 72 0.23 8.64 21.88
N GLU A 73 -0.32 7.52 22.38
CA GLU A 73 0.37 6.23 22.45
C GLU A 73 0.21 5.37 21.18
N TRP A 74 -0.64 5.82 20.25
CA TRP A 74 -0.94 5.14 19.01
C TRP A 74 -0.22 5.79 17.84
N THR A 75 0.11 4.98 16.85
CA THR A 75 0.65 5.43 15.58
C THR A 75 -0.12 4.72 14.48
N THR A 76 -0.79 5.52 13.66
CA THR A 76 -1.51 5.07 12.48
C THR A 76 -0.60 5.27 11.28
N VAL A 77 -0.40 4.20 10.52
CA VAL A 77 0.31 4.20 9.25
C VAL A 77 -0.71 3.92 8.17
N THR A 78 -0.74 4.77 7.16
CA THR A 78 -1.57 4.65 5.97
C THR A 78 -0.65 4.64 4.76
N LEU A 79 -0.76 3.61 3.93
CA LEU A 79 -0.09 3.53 2.63
C LEU A 79 -1.18 3.53 1.56
N THR A 80 -1.18 4.54 0.70
CA THR A 80 -2.11 4.64 -0.42
C THR A 80 -1.36 4.35 -1.70
N LEU A 81 -1.80 3.35 -2.46
CA LEU A 81 -1.28 3.03 -3.78
C LEU A 81 -2.34 3.35 -4.82
N THR A 82 -1.95 3.91 -5.95
CA THR A 82 -2.84 4.14 -7.10
C THR A 82 -2.20 3.58 -8.35
N GLY A 83 -3.00 3.06 -9.28
CA GLY A 83 -2.48 2.47 -10.51
C GLY A 83 -3.46 1.53 -11.21
N PRO A 84 -3.00 0.74 -12.18
CA PRO A 84 -3.84 -0.17 -12.95
C PRO A 84 -4.44 -1.28 -12.07
N TRP A 85 -5.72 -1.57 -12.24
CA TRP A 85 -6.46 -2.53 -11.40
C TRP A 85 -5.79 -3.90 -11.33
N ALA A 86 -5.42 -4.47 -12.49
CA ALA A 86 -4.78 -5.77 -12.58
C ALA A 86 -3.42 -5.84 -11.85
N TRP A 87 -2.70 -4.72 -11.76
CA TRP A 87 -1.44 -4.64 -11.04
C TRP A 87 -1.67 -4.66 -9.53
N GLY A 88 -2.63 -3.91 -9.03
CA GLY A 88 -2.92 -3.90 -7.59
C GLY A 88 -3.67 -5.15 -7.12
N GLU A 89 -4.46 -5.82 -7.98
CA GLU A 89 -4.95 -7.18 -7.69
C GLU A 89 -3.80 -8.16 -7.44
N ALA A 90 -2.75 -8.11 -8.26
CA ALA A 90 -1.56 -8.94 -8.08
C ALA A 90 -0.79 -8.57 -6.80
N LEU A 91 -0.75 -7.28 -6.45
CA LEU A 91 -0.16 -6.79 -5.21
C LEU A 91 -0.89 -7.36 -4.00
N VAL A 92 -2.22 -7.20 -3.93
CA VAL A 92 -3.03 -7.70 -2.82
C VAL A 92 -2.92 -9.22 -2.73
N ALA A 93 -2.99 -9.94 -3.86
CA ALA A 93 -2.84 -11.39 -3.88
C ALA A 93 -1.45 -11.86 -3.37
N HIS A 94 -0.39 -11.09 -3.60
CA HIS A 94 0.96 -11.42 -3.10
C HIS A 94 1.06 -11.33 -1.57
N PHE A 95 0.33 -10.39 -0.96
CA PHE A 95 0.37 -10.11 0.47
C PHE A 95 -0.78 -10.73 1.26
N ALA A 96 -1.79 -11.28 0.57
CA ALA A 96 -2.89 -12.00 1.19
C ALA A 96 -2.39 -13.17 2.05
N PRO A 97 -3.05 -13.47 3.18
CA PRO A 97 -2.74 -14.66 3.96
C PRO A 97 -2.97 -15.91 3.10
N ALA A 98 -2.06 -16.88 3.18
CA ALA A 98 -2.29 -18.20 2.60
C ALA A 98 -3.34 -18.92 3.47
N ASP A 99 -4.41 -19.39 2.84
CA ASP A 99 -5.46 -20.22 3.46
C ASP A 99 -4.89 -21.51 4.09
#